data_AF-A0A960NZM0-F1
#
_entry.id   AF-A0A960NZM0-F1
#
_cell.length_a   1.000
_cell.length_b   1.000
_cell.length_c   1.000
_cell.angle_alpha   90.00
_cell.angle_beta   90.00
_cell.angle_gamma   90.00
#
_symmetry.space_group_name_H-M   'P 1'
#
loop_
_entity.id
_entity.type
_entity.pdbx_description
1 polymer ?
#
loop_
_entity_poly.entity_id
_entity_poly.type
_entity_poly.pdbx_seq_one_letter_code
_entity_poly.pdbx_strand_id
1 'polypeptide(L)'
;MSEGRRLVWQSRWGLPIGYSIHSEEMAVALLRRGVRLAFQRSRWPVRGEIRDPLLIEASRRAVPPDAPMVAYDQADLFETAHPGHKVGFTMLEVDGLPADWVAACNRMDEIWTPSRWGAEVF
;
A
#
# COMPACT_ATOMS: atom_id res chain seq x y z
N MET A 1 5.70 25.85 -10.46
CA MET A 1 4.56 25.18 -9.81
C MET A 1 5.15 23.98 -9.09
N SER A 2 5.14 23.95 -7.76
CA SER A 2 5.54 22.73 -7.04
C SER A 2 4.56 21.64 -7.46
N GLU A 3 5.02 20.58 -8.14
CA GLU A 3 4.21 19.37 -8.25
C GLU A 3 3.81 18.98 -6.82
N GLY A 4 2.51 18.94 -6.53
CA GLY A 4 2.03 18.54 -5.21
C GLY A 4 2.50 17.12 -4.91
N ARG A 5 2.79 16.82 -3.64
CA ARG A 5 3.22 15.48 -3.20
C ARG A 5 2.18 14.45 -3.65
N ARG A 6 2.57 13.55 -4.58
CA ARG A 6 1.72 12.52 -5.18
C ARG A 6 2.24 11.13 -4.84
N LEU A 7 1.32 10.19 -4.65
CA LEU A 7 1.63 8.82 -4.26
C LEU A 7 0.59 7.86 -4.83
N VAL A 8 1.03 6.70 -5.32
CA VAL A 8 0.16 5.56 -5.60
C VAL A 8 0.01 4.75 -4.32
N TRP A 9 -1.22 4.47 -3.93
CA TRP A 9 -1.51 3.65 -2.76
C TRP A 9 -2.16 2.35 -3.21
N GLN A 10 -1.43 1.24 -3.10
CA GLN A 10 -1.98 -0.07 -3.36
C GLN A 10 -2.49 -0.71 -2.07
N SER A 11 -3.76 -1.15 -2.07
CA SER A 11 -4.38 -1.80 -0.92
C SER A 11 -5.68 -2.54 -1.30
N ARG A 12 -6.38 -3.04 -0.28
CA ARG A 12 -7.67 -3.75 -0.33
C ARG A 12 -8.79 -2.96 0.37
N TRP A 13 -8.79 -1.63 0.27
CA TRP A 13 -9.77 -0.75 0.90
C TRP A 13 -11.22 -1.26 0.79
N GLY A 14 -11.97 -1.11 1.88
CA GLY A 14 -13.35 -1.53 2.04
C GLY A 14 -13.53 -2.98 2.53
N LEU A 15 -12.45 -3.74 2.73
CA LEU A 15 -12.55 -5.07 3.35
C LEU A 15 -12.50 -4.95 4.88
N PRO A 16 -13.32 -5.71 5.63
CA PRO A 16 -13.32 -5.67 7.09
C PRO A 16 -12.17 -6.52 7.70
N ILE A 17 -10.93 -6.26 7.28
CA ILE A 17 -9.72 -6.98 7.71
C ILE A 17 -8.65 -6.00 8.22
N GLY A 18 -7.79 -6.46 9.13
CA GLY A 18 -6.79 -5.60 9.79
C GLY A 18 -5.91 -4.80 8.82
N TYR A 19 -5.42 -5.44 7.75
CA TYR A 19 -4.68 -4.77 6.68
C TYR A 19 -5.45 -3.62 6.04
N SER A 20 -6.70 -3.84 5.66
CA SER A 20 -7.52 -2.81 5.00
C SER A 20 -7.82 -1.66 5.94
N ILE A 21 -8.26 -1.97 7.16
CA ILE A 21 -8.64 -0.95 8.16
C ILE A 21 -7.45 -0.03 8.46
N HIS A 22 -6.27 -0.59 8.76
CA HIS A 22 -5.09 0.25 9.04
C HIS A 22 -4.60 1.00 7.80
N SER A 23 -4.69 0.38 6.62
CA SER A 23 -4.34 1.02 5.34
C SER A 23 -5.24 2.23 5.02
N GLU A 24 -6.54 2.13 5.29
CA GLU A 24 -7.52 3.20 5.09
C GLU A 24 -7.21 4.40 6.00
N GLU A 25 -6.94 4.15 7.29
CA GLU A 25 -6.59 5.21 8.24
C GLU A 25 -5.31 5.96 7.83
N MET A 26 -4.28 5.24 7.40
CA MET A 26 -3.04 5.87 6.90
C MET A 26 -3.29 6.69 5.64
N ALA A 27 -4.07 6.16 4.69
CA ALA A 27 -4.39 6.86 3.46
C ALA A 27 -5.20 8.14 3.71
N VAL A 28 -6.21 8.08 4.59
CA VAL A 28 -6.98 9.27 5.02
C VAL A 28 -6.07 10.29 5.70
N ALA A 29 -5.16 9.85 6.56
CA ALA A 29 -4.21 10.75 7.25
C ALA A 29 -3.25 11.46 6.28
N LEU A 30 -2.84 10.80 5.18
CA LEU A 30 -2.04 11.39 4.11
C LEU A 30 -2.85 12.38 3.27
N LEU A 31 -4.08 12.03 2.89
CA LEU A 31 -4.99 12.91 2.16
C LEU A 31 -5.26 14.21 2.94
N ARG A 32 -5.51 14.10 4.26
CA ARG A 32 -5.69 15.26 5.16
C ARG A 32 -4.44 16.14 5.28
N ARG A 33 -3.24 15.62 4.98
CA ARG A 33 -1.98 16.36 4.93
C ARG A 33 -1.66 16.92 3.54
N GLY A 34 -2.60 16.82 2.60
CA GLY A 34 -2.46 17.34 1.24
C GLY A 34 -1.66 16.45 0.29
N VAL A 35 -1.42 15.18 0.64
CA VAL A 35 -0.82 14.21 -0.30
C VAL A 35 -1.90 13.75 -1.27
N ARG A 36 -1.61 13.84 -2.57
CA ARG A 36 -2.52 13.39 -3.63
C ARG A 36 -2.34 11.89 -3.85
N LEU A 37 -3.29 11.08 -3.37
CA LEU A 37 -3.29 9.64 -3.61
C LEU A 37 -4.02 9.27 -4.91
N ALA A 38 -3.52 8.26 -5.62
CA ALA A 38 -4.25 7.46 -6.59
C ALA A 38 -4.29 6.00 -6.10
N PHE A 39 -5.44 5.34 -6.18
CA PHE A 39 -5.61 3.98 -5.66
C PHE A 39 -5.29 2.92 -6.71
N GLN A 40 -4.43 1.96 -6.35
CA GLN A 40 -4.17 0.75 -7.10
C GLN A 40 -4.75 -0.44 -6.33
N ARG A 41 -5.84 -1.06 -6.80
CA ARG A 41 -6.39 -2.23 -6.10
C ARG A 41 -5.40 -3.40 -6.17
N SER A 42 -5.16 -4.08 -5.05
CA SER A 42 -4.33 -5.30 -5.08
C SER A 42 -5.01 -6.45 -5.83
N ARG A 43 -4.26 -7.51 -6.12
CA ARG A 43 -4.72 -8.66 -6.92
C ARG A 43 -5.66 -9.61 -6.16
N TRP A 44 -6.01 -9.29 -4.92
CA TRP A 44 -6.94 -10.07 -4.12
C TRP A 44 -8.31 -10.17 -4.80
N PRO A 45 -8.94 -11.36 -4.86
CA PRO A 45 -10.15 -11.57 -5.64
C PRO A 45 -11.39 -10.90 -5.03
N VAL A 46 -11.43 -10.75 -3.70
CA VAL A 46 -12.59 -10.18 -2.99
C VAL A 46 -12.51 -8.66 -3.01
N ARG A 47 -13.63 -8.01 -3.35
CA ARG A 47 -13.75 -6.55 -3.35
C ARG A 47 -14.42 -6.06 -2.08
N GLY A 48 -13.84 -5.02 -1.50
CA GLY A 48 -14.44 -4.26 -0.42
C GLY A 48 -15.36 -3.15 -0.93
N GLU A 49 -16.18 -2.62 -0.03
CA GLU A 49 -16.97 -1.41 -0.26
C GLU A 49 -16.25 -0.23 0.41
N ILE A 50 -15.68 0.67 -0.39
CA ILE A 50 -15.03 1.89 0.13
C ILE A 50 -16.12 2.86 0.59
N ARG A 51 -16.06 3.28 1.86
CA ARG A 51 -17.08 4.15 2.46
C ARG A 51 -16.61 5.57 2.75
N ASP A 52 -15.32 5.78 2.98
CA ASP A 52 -14.78 7.11 3.25
C ASP A 52 -14.78 7.97 1.97
N PRO A 53 -15.39 9.18 1.98
CA PRO A 53 -15.47 10.03 0.80
C PRO A 53 -14.12 10.42 0.19
N LEU A 54 -13.07 10.61 1.01
CA LEU A 54 -11.73 10.96 0.52
C LEU A 54 -11.10 9.78 -0.21
N LEU A 55 -11.32 8.56 0.28
CA LEU A 55 -10.85 7.34 -0.37
C LEU A 55 -11.61 7.07 -1.68
N ILE A 56 -12.93 7.32 -1.71
CA ILE A 56 -13.73 7.24 -2.94
C ILE A 56 -13.21 8.24 -4.00
N GLU A 57 -12.85 9.46 -3.60
CA GLU A 57 -12.27 10.43 -4.53
C GLU A 57 -10.90 9.95 -5.04
N ALA A 58 -10.03 9.49 -4.14
CA ALA A 58 -8.73 8.94 -4.50
C ALA A 58 -8.83 7.73 -5.43
N SER A 59 -9.86 6.89 -5.26
CA SER A 59 -10.06 5.68 -6.06
C SER A 59 -10.49 5.93 -7.50
N ARG A 60 -10.90 7.16 -7.83
CA ARG A 60 -11.31 7.56 -9.18
C ARG A 60 -10.16 8.17 -9.99
N ARG A 61 -9.01 8.44 -9.36
CA ARG A 61 -7.86 9.05 -10.03
C ARG A 61 -7.09 8.01 -10.83
N ALA A 62 -6.61 8.40 -12.01
CA ALA A 62 -5.70 7.57 -12.78
C ALA A 62 -4.39 7.35 -12.01
N VAL A 63 -3.81 6.15 -12.11
CA VAL A 63 -2.56 5.79 -11.46
C VAL A 63 -1.39 6.36 -12.28
N PRO A 64 -0.64 7.34 -11.75
CA PRO A 64 0.55 7.86 -12.43
C PRO A 64 1.69 6.83 -12.37
N PRO A 65 2.28 6.43 -13.51
CA PRO A 65 3.35 5.42 -13.53
C PRO A 65 4.65 5.92 -12.90
N ASP A 66 4.90 7.23 -12.92
CA ASP A 66 6.13 7.88 -12.46
C ASP A 66 6.11 8.28 -10.97
N ALA A 67 4.94 8.21 -10.31
CA ALA A 67 4.87 8.52 -8.88
C ALA A 67 5.37 7.34 -8.02
N PRO A 68 5.94 7.61 -6.84
CA PRO A 68 6.22 6.56 -5.87
C PRO A 68 4.94 5.80 -5.49
N MET A 69 5.07 4.52 -5.19
CA MET A 69 3.98 3.66 -4.76
C MET A 69 4.27 3.05 -3.39
N VAL A 70 3.26 3.04 -2.52
CA VAL A 70 3.22 2.19 -1.33
C VAL A 70 2.28 1.03 -1.61
N ALA A 71 2.82 -0.18 -1.64
CA ALA A 71 2.07 -1.43 -1.64
C ALA A 71 1.78 -1.87 -0.21
N TYR A 72 0.60 -1.49 0.29
CA TYR A 72 0.14 -1.82 1.62
C TYR A 72 -0.66 -3.12 1.60
N ASP A 73 0.01 -4.24 1.80
CA ASP A 73 -0.65 -5.54 1.76
C ASP A 73 0.20 -6.68 2.37
N GLN A 74 -0.31 -7.91 2.29
CA GLN A 74 0.52 -9.11 2.35
C GLN A 74 1.57 -9.07 1.24
N ALA A 75 2.80 -9.49 1.52
CA ALA A 75 3.91 -9.24 0.60
C ALA A 75 3.75 -9.95 -0.75
N ASP A 76 3.16 -11.15 -0.77
CA ASP A 76 2.82 -11.89 -2.00
C ASP A 76 1.83 -11.15 -2.91
N LEU A 77 1.13 -10.13 -2.40
CA LEU A 77 0.20 -9.28 -3.15
C LEU A 77 0.80 -7.94 -3.59
N PHE A 78 2.08 -7.67 -3.34
CA PHE A 78 2.73 -6.43 -3.78
C PHE A 78 2.75 -6.29 -5.31
N GLU A 79 2.42 -5.09 -5.80
CA GLU A 79 2.58 -4.71 -7.20
C GLU A 79 4.05 -4.41 -7.46
N THR A 80 4.76 -5.48 -7.78
CA THR A 80 6.22 -5.49 -7.96
C THR A 80 6.65 -5.07 -9.37
N ALA A 81 5.70 -4.79 -10.28
CA ALA A 81 5.97 -4.32 -11.63
C ALA A 81 5.69 -2.82 -11.84
N HIS A 82 5.38 -2.08 -10.77
CA HIS A 82 5.22 -0.62 -10.86
C HIS A 82 6.54 0.04 -11.28
N PRO A 83 6.54 0.92 -12.30
CA PRO A 83 7.78 1.46 -12.86
C PRO A 83 8.42 2.57 -12.00
N GLY A 84 7.65 3.21 -11.11
CA GLY A 84 8.18 4.18 -10.14
C GLY A 84 8.85 3.53 -8.93
N HIS A 85 9.26 4.36 -7.96
CA HIS A 85 9.81 3.88 -6.67
C HIS A 85 8.75 3.07 -5.89
N LYS A 86 9.12 1.91 -5.38
CA LYS A 86 8.23 0.91 -4.77
C LYS A 86 8.58 0.71 -3.31
N VAL A 87 7.64 1.04 -2.44
CA VAL A 87 7.70 0.76 -1.01
C VAL A 87 6.71 -0.37 -0.71
N GLY A 88 7.18 -1.48 -0.16
CA GLY A 88 6.30 -2.49 0.43
C GLY A 88 5.98 -2.13 1.87
N PHE A 89 4.71 -2.12 2.27
CA PHE A 89 4.30 -2.02 3.66
C PHE A 89 3.56 -3.29 4.05
N THR A 90 4.12 -4.05 4.98
CA THR A 90 3.53 -5.32 5.41
C THR A 90 3.72 -5.57 6.90
N MET A 91 2.93 -6.49 7.43
CA MET A 91 2.95 -6.92 8.83
C MET A 91 2.65 -8.41 8.89
N LEU A 92 3.67 -9.23 9.08
CA LEU A 92 3.50 -10.66 9.35
C LEU A 92 3.91 -10.95 10.78
N GLU A 93 3.02 -11.57 11.54
CA GLU A 93 3.26 -11.98 12.92
C GLU A 93 3.17 -13.52 12.99
N VAL A 94 4.08 -14.21 12.29
CA VAL A 94 4.21 -15.67 12.32
C VAL A 94 5.69 -16.08 12.47
N ASP A 95 5.94 -17.36 12.74
CA ASP A 95 7.30 -17.91 12.84
C ASP A 95 7.99 -17.96 11.48
N GLY A 96 8.67 -16.86 11.12
CA GLY A 96 9.43 -16.71 9.89
C GLY A 96 8.62 -16.16 8.71
N LEU A 97 9.33 -15.78 7.64
CA LEU A 97 8.72 -15.24 6.43
C LEU A 97 8.53 -16.34 5.37
N PRO A 98 7.32 -16.52 4.82
CA PRO A 98 7.10 -17.35 3.64
C PRO A 98 8.02 -16.97 2.48
N ALA A 99 8.47 -17.95 1.70
CA ALA A 99 9.47 -17.73 0.64
C ALA A 99 8.98 -16.79 -0.47
N ASP A 100 7.69 -16.83 -0.79
CA ASP A 100 7.01 -15.93 -1.72
C ASP A 100 6.94 -14.49 -1.19
N TRP A 101 6.76 -14.31 0.12
CA TRP A 101 6.84 -12.99 0.76
C TRP A 101 8.25 -12.42 0.67
N VAL A 102 9.27 -13.22 0.98
CA VAL A 102 10.69 -12.82 0.83
C VAL A 102 10.99 -12.43 -0.62
N ALA A 103 10.54 -13.23 -1.59
CA ALA A 103 10.74 -12.95 -3.00
C ALA A 103 10.06 -11.64 -3.45
N ALA A 104 8.85 -11.35 -2.95
CA ALA A 104 8.16 -10.11 -3.25
C ALA A 104 8.83 -8.90 -2.58
N CYS A 105 9.23 -9.01 -1.31
CA CYS A 105 9.95 -7.97 -0.59
C CYS A 105 11.25 -7.58 -1.28
N ASN A 106 12.04 -8.56 -1.74
CA ASN A 106 13.28 -8.35 -2.48
C ASN A 106 13.10 -7.68 -3.86
N ARG A 107 11.87 -7.52 -4.33
CA ARG A 107 11.54 -6.81 -5.58
C ARG A 107 11.02 -5.39 -5.34
N MET A 108 10.90 -4.98 -4.09
CA MET A 108 10.60 -3.60 -3.69
C MET A 108 11.91 -2.83 -3.51
N ASP A 109 11.83 -1.50 -3.57
CA ASP A 109 13.00 -0.64 -3.34
C ASP A 109 13.22 -0.38 -1.83
N GLU A 110 12.13 -0.42 -1.04
CA GLU A 110 12.14 -0.33 0.41
C GLU A 110 11.04 -1.19 1.03
N ILE A 111 11.25 -1.66 2.26
CA ILE A 111 10.22 -2.31 3.09
C ILE A 111 10.00 -1.49 4.35
N TRP A 112 8.74 -1.16 4.62
CA TRP A 112 8.28 -0.50 5.83
C TRP A 112 7.43 -1.46 6.64
N THR A 113 7.61 -1.42 7.96
CA THR A 113 6.88 -2.26 8.91
C THR A 113 6.35 -1.39 10.05
N PRO A 114 5.30 -1.82 10.77
CA PRO A 114 4.73 -1.03 11.86
C PRO A 114 5.58 -1.01 13.13
N SER A 115 6.62 -1.87 13.22
CA SER A 115 7.40 -2.06 14.45
C SER A 115 8.87 -2.35 14.14
N ARG A 116 9.72 -2.07 15.13
CA ARG A 116 11.16 -2.40 15.05
C ARG A 116 11.42 -3.89 14.81
N TRP A 117 10.65 -4.75 15.48
CA TRP A 117 10.76 -6.20 15.26
C TRP A 117 10.55 -6.56 13.80
N GLY A 118 9.51 -5.99 13.15
CA GLY A 118 9.29 -6.22 11.72
C GLY A 118 10.47 -5.75 10.86
N ALA A 119 11.08 -4.60 11.19
CA ALA A 119 12.24 -4.09 10.46
C ALA A 119 13.52 -4.93 10.63
N GLU A 120 13.60 -5.77 11.67
CA GLU A 120 14.71 -6.71 11.88
C GLU A 120 14.46 -8.07 11.20
N VAL A 121 13.20 -8.37 10.85
CA VAL A 121 12.78 -9.65 10.27
C VAL A 121 12.65 -9.59 8.74
N PHE A 122 12.19 -8.47 8.19
CA PHE A 122 11.99 -8.23 6.75
C PHE A 122 13.19 -7.58 6.09
#